data_AF-A0A132TVI5-F1
#
_entry.id   AF-A0A132TVI5-F1
#
_cell.length_a   1.000
_cell.length_b   1.000
_cell.length_c   1.000
_cell.angle_alpha   90.00
_cell.angle_beta   90.00
_cell.angle_gamma   90.00
#
_symmetry.space_group_name_H-M   'P 1'
#
loop_
_entity.id
_entity.type
_entity.pdbx_description
1 polymer ?
#
loop_
_entity_poly.entity_id
_entity_poly.type
_entity_poly.pdbx_seq_one_letter_code
_entity_poly.pdbx_strand_id
1 'polypeptide(L)'
;MRTNRPFFILSLFVVLALSMLLAGCGGNGNPAAPANTANATGAPAEQTDSSQAEPVTLEFWTIALQPTFNDYFNDLIAKYEESHPGVTVEWKDYPYDAISQRLLTSTASGKSPDVVNLNTEFASQLGSKGALLNLTEYLTDEERNSYFEGIYNSTVINGKAYSLPWYTGTEVLFMNKKLVEKAGLDPANPPKTREELIEWARQIHKQTGAAGYAQQLVSKLFPIDGISILNEDKTAAAFNTPEAEAMISQMRDLMKEGVVLKEDADFKKQIQYFSGQQVAFQLSGPTFINFIKTSAPDVYANTIAVQLPTGKANLRLSNSMDLVVPQKSKNPEQAVEFAAFVTNADNQTAFSKVANTLPSSKASIQDPFFTESDGTLEAEAKVVSSQSLDKATDYMVGVPNASDINSAIARGFQEILLNGADIKQTLDAVEKEVNRIISQGS
;
A
#
# COMPACT_ATOMS: atom_id res chain seq x y z
N MET A 1 29.05 47.72 -19.88
CA MET A 1 27.58 47.67 -19.69
C MET A 1 27.34 47.06 -18.33
N ARG A 2 27.16 47.84 -17.24
CA ARG A 2 25.91 48.48 -16.77
C ARG A 2 24.73 47.50 -16.75
N THR A 3 24.00 47.20 -15.66
CA THR A 3 24.01 47.54 -14.21
C THR A 3 22.83 46.78 -13.58
N ASN A 4 22.94 46.35 -12.31
CA ASN A 4 22.01 46.53 -11.16
C ASN A 4 20.51 46.76 -11.43
N ARG A 5 19.52 46.36 -10.61
CA ARG A 5 19.30 45.63 -9.33
C ARG A 5 17.75 45.62 -9.11
N PRO A 6 17.21 44.93 -8.07
CA PRO A 6 15.77 44.66 -7.90
C PRO A 6 14.99 45.78 -7.19
N PHE A 7 13.65 45.67 -7.17
CA PHE A 7 12.76 46.55 -6.41
C PHE A 7 11.92 45.77 -5.39
N PHE A 8 11.89 46.28 -4.16
CA PHE A 8 11.21 45.77 -2.97
C PHE A 8 10.59 47.00 -2.29
N ILE A 9 9.25 47.13 -2.23
CA ILE A 9 8.48 48.10 -1.39
C ILE A 9 7.07 47.49 -1.26
N LEU A 10 6.65 46.87 -0.14
CA LEU A 10 6.17 47.43 1.14
C LEU A 10 5.02 48.46 1.01
N SER A 11 3.78 48.06 1.32
CA SER A 11 2.75 48.98 1.80
C SER A 11 1.77 48.28 2.73
N LEU A 12 1.99 48.58 4.01
CA LEU A 12 1.11 48.53 5.17
C LEU A 12 -0.11 49.45 4.96
N PHE A 13 -1.26 49.16 5.59
CA PHE A 13 -2.37 50.03 6.09
C PHE A 13 -3.65 49.15 6.05
N VAL A 14 -4.60 49.10 6.98
CA VAL A 14 -4.79 49.59 8.36
C VAL A 14 -6.06 48.90 8.90
N VAL A 15 -6.09 48.70 10.21
CA VAL A 15 -7.21 48.26 11.06
C VAL A 15 -8.48 49.12 10.90
N LEU A 16 -9.68 48.50 10.89
CA LEU A 16 -10.83 49.08 11.61
C LEU A 16 -11.79 47.98 12.09
N ALA A 17 -11.95 47.93 13.41
CA ALA A 17 -13.03 47.27 14.13
C ALA A 17 -14.38 47.98 13.86
N LEU A 18 -15.53 47.32 14.05
CA LEU A 18 -16.46 47.58 15.16
C LEU A 18 -17.78 46.80 15.06
N SER A 19 -18.18 46.27 16.21
CA SER A 19 -19.54 46.22 16.80
C SER A 19 -20.65 45.30 16.25
N MET A 20 -21.00 44.38 17.15
CA MET A 20 -22.33 43.85 17.49
C MET A 20 -23.47 44.88 17.38
N LEU A 21 -24.72 44.40 17.21
CA LEU A 21 -25.82 44.50 18.19
C LEU A 21 -27.14 43.88 17.65
N LEU A 22 -27.70 42.99 18.49
CA LEU A 22 -29.11 42.88 18.94
C LEU A 22 -30.30 42.62 17.99
N ALA A 23 -31.01 41.53 18.37
CA ALA A 23 -32.43 41.43 18.75
C ALA A 23 -33.56 41.59 17.72
N GLY A 24 -34.41 40.55 17.66
CA GLY A 24 -35.78 40.60 17.15
C GLY A 24 -36.61 39.45 17.71
N CYS A 25 -37.54 39.78 18.60
CA CYS A 25 -38.47 38.88 19.30
C CYS A 25 -39.72 38.49 18.47
N GLY A 26 -40.40 37.43 18.90
CA GLY A 26 -41.86 37.28 18.85
C GLY A 26 -42.34 36.09 18.00
N GLY A 27 -43.26 35.23 18.42
CA GLY A 27 -44.02 35.12 19.66
C GLY A 27 -45.16 34.09 19.52
N ASN A 28 -45.58 33.55 20.67
CA ASN A 28 -46.96 33.20 21.05
C ASN A 28 -47.60 31.83 20.65
N GLY A 29 -47.83 30.99 21.67
CA GLY A 29 -49.20 30.57 22.04
C GLY A 29 -49.69 29.15 21.73
N ASN A 30 -49.51 28.23 22.69
CA ASN A 30 -50.21 26.93 22.87
C ASN A 30 -51.74 27.15 23.13
N PRO A 31 -52.70 26.17 23.08
CA PRO A 31 -52.62 24.89 23.79
C PRO A 31 -53.30 23.64 23.15
N ALA A 32 -53.15 22.53 23.87
CA ALA A 32 -53.48 21.14 23.55
C ALA A 32 -54.98 20.75 23.58
N ALA A 33 -55.29 19.72 22.76
CA ALA A 33 -56.16 18.55 22.91
C ALA A 33 -57.61 18.68 23.46
N PRO A 34 -58.54 17.81 23.00
CA PRO A 34 -58.65 16.47 23.57
C PRO A 34 -58.93 15.33 22.57
N ALA A 35 -58.73 14.11 23.07
CA ALA A 35 -59.00 12.84 22.43
C ALA A 35 -60.50 12.57 22.19
N ASN A 36 -60.82 11.78 21.17
CA ASN A 36 -61.99 10.90 21.18
C ASN A 36 -61.76 9.67 20.28
N THR A 37 -62.01 8.51 20.86
CA THR A 37 -62.07 7.16 20.31
C THR A 37 -63.36 6.92 19.51
N ALA A 38 -63.30 6.24 18.35
CA ALA A 38 -64.15 5.08 17.98
C ALA A 38 -64.05 4.67 16.50
N ASN A 39 -63.70 3.38 16.30
CA ASN A 39 -64.17 2.40 15.31
C ASN A 39 -64.25 2.71 13.79
N ALA A 40 -63.31 2.08 13.08
CA ALA A 40 -63.50 1.04 12.06
C ALA A 40 -64.69 1.13 11.07
N THR A 41 -64.38 1.41 9.80
CA THR A 41 -65.00 0.79 8.62
C THR A 41 -64.01 0.87 7.45
N GLY A 42 -63.84 -0.25 6.73
CA GLY A 42 -62.72 -0.50 5.83
C GLY A 42 -62.69 0.32 4.53
N ALA A 43 -61.47 0.63 4.10
CA ALA A 43 -61.11 1.09 2.77
C ALA A 43 -60.03 0.15 2.18
N PRO A 44 -59.94 -0.01 0.85
CA PRO A 44 -59.15 -1.05 0.20
C PRO A 44 -57.64 -0.80 0.37
N ALA A 45 -56.87 -1.88 0.39
CA ALA A 45 -55.41 -1.85 0.47
C ALA A 45 -54.82 -0.94 -0.63
N GLU A 46 -54.21 0.16 -0.20
CA GLU A 46 -53.29 0.93 -1.03
C GLU A 46 -52.09 0.03 -1.35
N GLN A 47 -51.94 -0.22 -2.65
CA GLN A 47 -50.70 -0.66 -3.26
C GLN A 47 -49.59 0.27 -2.75
N THR A 48 -48.65 -0.27 -1.99
CA THR A 48 -47.42 0.41 -1.64
C THR A 48 -46.68 0.73 -2.92
N ASP A 49 -46.85 1.96 -3.37
CA ASP A 49 -45.99 2.61 -4.36
C ASP A 49 -44.57 2.48 -3.82
N SER A 50 -43.73 1.73 -4.53
CA SER A 50 -42.32 1.62 -4.22
C SER A 50 -41.75 3.03 -4.30
N SER A 51 -41.48 3.63 -3.14
CA SER A 51 -40.81 4.94 -3.06
C SER A 51 -39.54 4.86 -3.90
N GLN A 52 -39.54 5.47 -5.09
CA GLN A 52 -38.33 5.67 -5.87
C GLN A 52 -37.38 6.44 -4.96
N ALA A 53 -36.31 5.78 -4.52
CA ALA A 53 -35.23 6.45 -3.82
C ALA A 53 -34.73 7.62 -4.69
N GLU A 54 -34.42 8.76 -4.05
CA GLU A 54 -33.88 9.90 -4.78
C GLU A 54 -32.61 9.49 -5.56
N PRO A 55 -32.40 9.97 -6.80
CA PRO A 55 -31.21 9.65 -7.56
C PRO A 55 -29.92 9.99 -6.80
N VAL A 56 -29.01 9.04 -6.70
CA VAL A 56 -27.72 9.18 -6.02
C VAL A 56 -26.61 9.23 -7.06
N THR A 57 -25.73 10.23 -6.97
CA THR A 57 -24.49 10.27 -7.75
C THR A 57 -23.30 10.01 -6.84
N LEU A 58 -22.52 8.98 -7.15
CA LEU A 58 -21.27 8.62 -6.46
C LEU A 58 -20.08 9.13 -7.26
N GLU A 59 -19.23 9.96 -6.66
CA GLU A 59 -17.98 10.38 -7.27
C GLU A 59 -16.85 9.40 -6.91
N PHE A 60 -16.31 8.69 -7.90
CA PHE A 60 -15.26 7.67 -7.76
C PHE A 60 -13.93 8.15 -8.34
N TRP A 61 -12.89 8.22 -7.50
CA TRP A 61 -11.56 8.67 -7.90
C TRP A 61 -10.56 7.52 -7.99
N THR A 62 -9.81 7.44 -9.09
CA THR A 62 -8.71 6.48 -9.28
C THR A 62 -7.35 7.14 -9.53
N ILE A 63 -6.30 6.32 -9.45
CA ILE A 63 -4.92 6.76 -9.69
C ILE A 63 -4.36 6.14 -10.96
N ALA A 64 -4.16 6.97 -11.98
CA ALA A 64 -3.47 6.63 -13.23
C ALA A 64 -3.97 5.35 -13.92
N LEU A 65 -5.29 5.12 -13.93
CA LEU A 65 -5.91 3.96 -14.58
C LEU A 65 -6.42 4.27 -15.99
N GLN A 66 -6.63 5.55 -16.31
CA GLN A 66 -6.99 5.97 -17.66
C GLN A 66 -5.75 6.24 -18.52
N PRO A 67 -5.84 6.03 -19.85
CA PRO A 67 -6.95 5.41 -20.58
C PRO A 67 -6.87 3.88 -20.62
N THR A 68 -5.78 3.29 -20.12
CA THR A 68 -5.40 1.88 -20.30
C THR A 68 -6.50 0.89 -19.90
N PHE A 69 -7.26 1.20 -18.85
CA PHE A 69 -8.28 0.29 -18.29
C PHE A 69 -9.72 0.78 -18.47
N ASN A 70 -9.96 1.73 -19.39
CA ASN A 70 -11.30 2.31 -19.59
C ASN A 70 -12.38 1.26 -19.84
N ASP A 71 -12.10 0.27 -20.70
CA ASP A 71 -13.08 -0.77 -21.03
C ASP A 71 -13.50 -1.56 -19.79
N TYR A 72 -12.55 -1.90 -18.92
CA TYR A 72 -12.83 -2.61 -17.66
C TYR A 72 -13.68 -1.75 -16.72
N PHE A 73 -13.30 -0.48 -16.47
CA PHE A 73 -14.03 0.36 -15.52
C PHE A 73 -15.40 0.77 -16.02
N ASN A 74 -15.56 1.04 -17.31
CA ASN A 74 -16.88 1.34 -17.88
C ASN A 74 -17.83 0.14 -17.75
N ASP A 75 -17.35 -1.09 -17.98
CA ASP A 75 -18.14 -2.31 -17.77
C ASP A 75 -18.45 -2.56 -16.29
N LEU A 76 -17.46 -2.40 -15.40
CA LEU A 76 -17.63 -2.51 -13.95
C LEU A 76 -18.70 -1.54 -13.43
N ILE A 77 -18.63 -0.27 -13.84
CA ILE A 77 -19.57 0.78 -13.44
C ILE A 77 -20.96 0.48 -13.99
N ALA A 78 -21.07 0.13 -15.27
CA ALA A 78 -22.35 -0.21 -15.89
C ALA A 78 -23.06 -1.37 -15.17
N LYS A 79 -22.31 -2.42 -14.78
CA LYS A 79 -22.83 -3.54 -13.99
C LYS A 79 -23.36 -3.11 -12.63
N TYR A 80 -22.64 -2.21 -11.94
CA TYR A 80 -23.09 -1.69 -10.66
C TYR A 80 -24.35 -0.85 -10.80
N GLU A 81 -24.41 0.06 -11.78
CA GLU A 81 -25.59 0.90 -12.04
C GLU A 81 -26.81 0.07 -12.46
N GLU A 82 -26.62 -1.00 -13.23
CA GLU A 82 -27.71 -1.93 -13.61
C GLU A 82 -28.31 -2.63 -12.39
N SER A 83 -27.49 -3.06 -11.42
CA SER A 83 -27.97 -3.71 -10.21
C SER A 83 -28.45 -2.75 -9.11
N HIS A 84 -28.20 -1.44 -9.25
CA HIS A 84 -28.61 -0.41 -8.28
C HIS A 84 -29.38 0.74 -8.97
N PRO A 85 -30.66 0.51 -9.34
CA PRO A 85 -31.46 1.53 -10.01
C PRO A 85 -31.51 2.85 -9.24
N GLY A 86 -31.22 3.95 -9.94
CA GLY A 86 -31.18 5.29 -9.36
C GLY A 86 -29.79 5.73 -8.89
N VAL A 87 -28.77 4.87 -8.97
CA VAL A 87 -27.38 5.25 -8.73
C VAL A 87 -26.66 5.58 -10.04
N THR A 88 -25.82 6.60 -10.04
CA THR A 88 -24.89 6.95 -11.13
C THR A 88 -23.49 7.10 -10.56
N VAL A 89 -22.47 6.52 -11.20
CA VAL A 89 -21.08 6.63 -10.78
C VAL A 89 -20.30 7.54 -11.73
N GLU A 90 -19.84 8.68 -11.20
CA GLU A 90 -18.94 9.58 -11.91
C GLU A 90 -17.47 9.21 -11.63
N TRP A 91 -16.83 8.56 -12.60
CA TRP A 91 -15.44 8.17 -12.50
C TRP A 91 -14.47 9.29 -12.94
N LYS A 92 -13.50 9.63 -12.10
CA LYS A 92 -12.42 10.59 -12.36
C LYS A 92 -11.07 9.96 -12.05
N ASP A 93 -10.08 10.16 -12.92
CA ASP A 93 -8.74 9.61 -12.74
C ASP A 93 -7.71 10.73 -12.58
N TYR A 94 -6.76 10.53 -11.66
CA TYR A 94 -5.73 11.52 -11.35
C TYR A 94 -4.33 10.90 -11.31
N PRO A 95 -3.27 11.69 -11.61
CA PRO A 95 -1.91 11.29 -11.31
C PRO A 95 -1.67 11.05 -9.82
N TYR A 96 -0.78 10.11 -9.51
CA TYR A 96 -0.44 9.70 -8.14
C TYR A 96 -0.02 10.87 -7.24
N ASP A 97 0.81 11.77 -7.76
CA ASP A 97 1.32 12.94 -7.05
C ASP A 97 0.24 14.01 -6.76
N ALA A 98 -0.84 14.01 -7.54
CA ALA A 98 -1.90 15.01 -7.43
C ALA A 98 -3.06 14.59 -6.53
N ILE A 99 -3.35 13.29 -6.40
CA ILE A 99 -4.60 12.82 -5.79
C ILE A 99 -4.70 13.18 -4.31
N SER A 100 -3.60 13.07 -3.54
CA SER A 100 -3.59 13.36 -2.10
C SER A 100 -3.93 14.82 -1.82
N GLN A 101 -3.27 15.75 -2.51
CA GLN A 101 -3.52 17.19 -2.34
C GLN A 101 -4.92 17.58 -2.82
N ARG A 102 -5.41 16.97 -3.91
CA ARG A 102 -6.77 17.17 -4.41
C ARG A 102 -7.80 16.70 -3.41
N LEU A 103 -7.63 15.51 -2.83
CA LEU A 103 -8.55 14.95 -1.85
C LEU A 103 -8.64 15.86 -0.62
N LEU A 104 -7.50 16.30 -0.09
CA LEU A 104 -7.46 17.24 1.04
C LEU A 104 -8.20 18.55 0.71
N THR A 105 -7.96 19.12 -0.46
CA THR A 105 -8.58 20.38 -0.90
C THR A 105 -10.10 20.22 -1.11
N SER A 106 -10.54 19.13 -1.75
CA SER A 106 -11.95 18.86 -2.02
C SER A 106 -12.74 18.67 -0.73
N THR A 107 -12.19 17.87 0.19
CA THR A 107 -12.74 17.63 1.53
C THR A 107 -12.80 18.90 2.38
N ALA A 108 -11.82 19.79 2.28
CA ALA A 108 -11.85 21.09 2.95
C ALA A 108 -12.93 22.03 2.36
N SER A 109 -13.18 21.96 1.05
CA SER A 109 -14.18 22.77 0.34
C SER A 109 -15.63 22.25 0.42
N GLY A 110 -15.86 21.12 1.11
CA GLY A 110 -17.19 20.50 1.23
C GLY A 110 -17.65 19.75 -0.04
N LYS A 111 -16.73 19.47 -0.97
CA LYS A 111 -16.96 18.72 -2.21
C LYS A 111 -16.20 17.39 -2.18
N SER A 112 -16.30 16.67 -1.06
CA SER A 112 -15.60 15.39 -0.92
C SER A 112 -16.11 14.39 -1.97
N PRO A 113 -15.21 13.62 -2.63
CA PRO A 113 -15.65 12.44 -3.38
C PRO A 113 -16.21 11.38 -2.43
N ASP A 114 -16.84 10.35 -3.01
CA ASP A 114 -17.49 9.28 -2.27
C ASP A 114 -16.58 8.06 -2.11
N VAL A 115 -15.87 7.66 -3.17
CA VAL A 115 -14.92 6.55 -3.14
C VAL A 115 -13.60 6.98 -3.77
N VAL A 116 -12.48 6.67 -3.14
CA VAL A 116 -11.16 7.05 -3.62
C VAL A 116 -10.20 5.87 -3.54
N ASN A 117 -9.52 5.58 -4.65
CA ASN A 117 -8.40 4.67 -4.67
C ASN A 117 -7.15 5.35 -4.12
N LEU A 118 -6.54 4.78 -3.08
CA LEU A 118 -5.29 5.25 -2.47
C LEU A 118 -4.36 4.06 -2.22
N ASN A 119 -3.07 4.32 -1.99
CA ASN A 119 -2.22 3.30 -1.38
C ASN A 119 -2.53 3.18 0.12
N THR A 120 -2.13 2.07 0.72
CA THR A 120 -2.46 1.76 2.13
C THR A 120 -1.83 2.74 3.12
N GLU A 121 -0.63 3.26 2.82
CA GLU A 121 0.04 4.27 3.67
C GLU A 121 -0.75 5.59 3.74
N PHE A 122 -1.18 6.13 2.61
CA PHE A 122 -1.93 7.39 2.59
C PHE A 122 -3.34 7.21 3.13
N ALA A 123 -4.01 6.09 2.83
CA ALA A 123 -5.27 5.72 3.45
C ALA A 123 -5.14 5.72 4.99
N SER A 124 -4.09 5.10 5.51
CA SER A 124 -3.84 5.03 6.95
C SER A 124 -3.53 6.37 7.59
N GLN A 125 -2.78 7.24 6.91
CA GLN A 125 -2.55 8.62 7.38
C GLN A 125 -3.85 9.42 7.49
N LEU A 126 -4.76 9.28 6.51
CA LEU A 126 -6.06 9.96 6.54
C LEU A 126 -7.01 9.36 7.58
N GLY A 127 -7.06 8.03 7.69
CA GLY A 127 -7.86 7.32 8.69
C GLY A 127 -7.46 7.70 10.11
N SER A 128 -6.16 7.77 10.38
CA SER A 128 -5.61 8.21 11.69
C SER A 128 -5.99 9.65 12.05
N LYS A 129 -6.28 10.50 11.05
CA LYS A 129 -6.73 11.89 11.23
C LYS A 129 -8.26 12.04 11.26
N GLY A 130 -9.01 10.93 11.23
CA GLY A 130 -10.47 10.93 11.19
C GLY A 130 -11.06 11.46 9.88
N ALA A 131 -10.28 11.43 8.79
CA ALA A 131 -10.73 11.92 7.48
C ALA A 131 -11.45 10.84 6.65
N LEU A 132 -11.37 9.56 7.06
CA LEU A 132 -12.00 8.42 6.41
C LEU A 132 -13.02 7.76 7.33
N LEU A 133 -14.05 7.17 6.73
CA LEU A 133 -15.08 6.40 7.41
C LEU A 133 -14.47 5.14 8.05
N ASN A 134 -14.97 4.77 9.23
CA ASN A 134 -14.67 3.47 9.84
C ASN A 134 -15.47 2.37 9.14
N LEU A 135 -14.80 1.58 8.29
CA LEU A 135 -15.44 0.52 7.51
C LEU A 135 -15.74 -0.74 8.32
N THR A 136 -15.14 -0.92 9.51
CA THR A 136 -15.38 -2.10 10.35
C THR A 136 -16.87 -2.30 10.65
N GLU A 137 -17.62 -1.22 10.81
CA GLU A 137 -19.05 -1.25 11.15
C GLU A 137 -19.94 -1.62 9.96
N TYR A 138 -19.41 -1.57 8.74
CA TYR A 138 -20.15 -1.87 7.51
C TYR A 138 -19.87 -3.26 6.97
N LEU A 139 -18.79 -3.90 7.43
CA LEU A 139 -18.34 -5.20 6.92
C LEU A 139 -18.80 -6.32 7.85
N THR A 140 -19.26 -7.40 7.24
CA THR A 140 -19.45 -8.69 7.90
C THR A 140 -18.11 -9.37 8.18
N ASP A 141 -18.08 -10.35 9.09
CA ASP A 141 -16.90 -11.19 9.28
C ASP A 141 -16.51 -11.95 8.02
N GLU A 142 -17.48 -12.36 7.20
CA GLU A 142 -17.25 -13.05 5.95
C GLU A 142 -16.51 -12.16 4.93
N GLU A 143 -16.98 -10.92 4.75
CA GLU A 143 -16.33 -9.95 3.86
C GLU A 143 -14.90 -9.63 4.32
N ARG A 144 -14.69 -9.43 5.63
CA ARG A 144 -13.33 -9.25 6.19
C ARG A 144 -12.43 -10.45 5.92
N ASN A 145 -12.94 -11.65 6.17
CA ASN A 145 -12.17 -12.89 6.02
C ASN A 145 -11.96 -13.30 4.56
N SER A 146 -12.67 -12.67 3.61
CA SER A 146 -12.48 -12.89 2.17
C SER A 146 -11.11 -12.42 1.67
N TYR A 147 -10.48 -11.47 2.37
CA TYR A 147 -9.14 -10.95 2.05
C TYR A 147 -8.03 -11.77 2.71
N PHE A 148 -6.82 -11.71 2.15
CA PHE A 148 -5.62 -12.21 2.83
C PHE A 148 -5.39 -11.45 4.13
N GLU A 149 -5.10 -12.17 5.21
CA GLU A 149 -5.08 -11.62 6.57
C GLU A 149 -4.07 -10.49 6.73
N GLY A 150 -2.81 -10.69 6.29
CA GLY A 150 -1.78 -9.66 6.38
C GLY A 150 -2.07 -8.43 5.52
N ILE A 151 -2.80 -8.59 4.41
CA ILE A 151 -3.24 -7.49 3.55
C ILE A 151 -4.39 -6.73 4.21
N TYR A 152 -5.42 -7.40 4.69
CA TYR A 152 -6.53 -6.74 5.39
C TYR A 152 -6.09 -6.05 6.67
N ASN A 153 -5.25 -6.70 7.48
CA ASN A 153 -4.75 -6.12 8.73
C ASN A 153 -3.94 -4.84 8.51
N SER A 154 -3.36 -4.64 7.31
CA SER A 154 -2.66 -3.39 6.97
C SER A 154 -3.60 -2.18 6.84
N THR A 155 -4.90 -2.41 6.66
CA THR A 155 -5.92 -1.34 6.61
C THR A 155 -6.48 -0.98 7.99
N VAL A 156 -6.12 -1.76 9.02
CA VAL A 156 -6.65 -1.66 10.38
C VAL A 156 -5.75 -0.81 11.26
N ILE A 157 -6.30 0.27 11.81
CA ILE A 157 -5.63 1.14 12.78
C ILE A 157 -6.47 1.21 14.05
N ASN A 158 -5.88 0.87 15.19
CA ASN A 158 -6.55 0.88 16.50
C ASN A 158 -7.88 0.08 16.48
N GLY A 159 -7.89 -1.07 15.80
CA GLY A 159 -9.06 -1.95 15.66
C GLY A 159 -10.10 -1.51 14.62
N LYS A 160 -9.85 -0.44 13.85
CA LYS A 160 -10.76 0.10 12.84
C LYS A 160 -10.16 0.00 11.44
N ALA A 161 -10.89 -0.63 10.52
CA ALA A 161 -10.52 -0.67 9.11
C ALA A 161 -10.89 0.65 8.42
N TYR A 162 -9.94 1.29 7.75
CA TYR A 162 -10.16 2.56 7.04
C TYR A 162 -10.11 2.45 5.52
N SER A 163 -9.82 1.25 5.00
CA SER A 163 -9.80 0.97 3.57
C SER A 163 -10.16 -0.50 3.27
N LEU A 164 -10.64 -0.76 2.05
CA LEU A 164 -10.83 -2.09 1.49
C LEU A 164 -9.67 -2.40 0.54
N PRO A 165 -8.90 -3.49 0.77
CA PRO A 165 -7.83 -3.86 -0.15
C PRO A 165 -8.37 -4.19 -1.53
N TRP A 166 -7.81 -3.59 -2.58
CA TRP A 166 -8.31 -3.79 -3.95
C TRP A 166 -7.39 -4.66 -4.80
N TYR A 167 -6.14 -4.28 -4.95
CA TYR A 167 -5.15 -5.11 -5.63
C TYR A 167 -3.79 -4.91 -5.00
N THR A 168 -2.93 -5.90 -5.19
CA THR A 168 -1.66 -5.98 -4.48
C THR A 168 -0.57 -6.57 -5.37
N GLY A 169 0.63 -6.63 -4.83
CA GLY A 169 1.78 -7.25 -5.45
C GLY A 169 2.76 -7.77 -4.41
N THR A 170 3.32 -8.94 -4.67
CA THR A 170 4.44 -9.49 -3.89
C THR A 170 5.66 -9.62 -4.79
N GLU A 171 6.84 -9.51 -4.20
CA GLU A 171 8.07 -9.85 -4.90
C GLU A 171 8.30 -11.37 -4.88
N VAL A 172 9.06 -11.84 -5.86
CA VAL A 172 9.59 -13.21 -5.90
C VAL A 172 11.12 -13.15 -5.85
N LEU A 173 11.72 -14.30 -5.56
CA LEU A 173 13.17 -14.47 -5.69
C LEU A 173 13.47 -15.01 -7.09
N PHE A 174 14.01 -14.17 -7.97
CA PHE A 174 14.58 -14.62 -9.23
C PHE A 174 15.95 -15.23 -8.95
N MET A 175 16.16 -16.44 -9.45
CA MET A 175 17.35 -17.25 -9.20
C MET A 175 18.01 -17.65 -10.51
N ASN A 176 19.31 -17.36 -10.64
CA ASN A 176 20.13 -17.85 -11.74
C ASN A 176 20.51 -19.31 -11.47
N LYS A 177 19.82 -20.25 -12.15
CA LYS A 177 20.01 -21.69 -11.95
C LYS A 177 21.45 -22.12 -12.14
N LYS A 178 22.13 -21.58 -13.16
CA LYS A 178 23.50 -21.96 -13.52
C LYS A 178 24.49 -21.63 -12.39
N LEU A 179 24.35 -20.48 -11.73
CA LEU A 179 25.19 -20.12 -10.59
C LEU A 179 24.91 -21.00 -9.37
N VAL A 180 23.63 -21.31 -9.12
CA VAL A 180 23.19 -22.18 -8.03
C VAL A 180 23.70 -23.61 -8.22
N GLU A 181 23.50 -24.20 -9.40
CA GLU A 181 23.98 -25.55 -9.73
C GLU A 181 25.51 -25.63 -9.71
N LYS A 182 26.21 -24.60 -10.20
CA LYS A 182 27.68 -24.51 -10.13
C LYS A 182 28.19 -24.46 -8.69
N ALA A 183 27.40 -23.92 -7.77
CA ALA A 183 27.71 -23.92 -6.35
C ALA A 183 27.39 -25.26 -5.65
N GLY A 184 26.82 -26.23 -6.37
CA GLY A 184 26.40 -27.53 -5.84
C GLY A 184 25.09 -27.49 -5.06
N LEU A 185 24.26 -26.47 -5.29
CA LEU A 185 22.95 -26.28 -4.67
C LEU A 185 21.85 -26.78 -5.61
N ASP A 186 20.72 -27.22 -5.06
CA ASP A 186 19.59 -27.76 -5.82
C ASP A 186 18.50 -26.69 -6.04
N PRO A 187 18.33 -26.15 -7.26
CA PRO A 187 17.34 -25.13 -7.54
C PRO A 187 15.88 -25.61 -7.34
N ALA A 188 15.62 -26.92 -7.29
CA ALA A 188 14.29 -27.45 -6.99
C ALA A 188 13.92 -27.34 -5.50
N ASN A 189 14.90 -27.09 -4.62
CA ASN A 189 14.73 -26.93 -3.19
C ASN A 189 15.28 -25.56 -2.73
N PRO A 190 14.67 -24.44 -3.18
CA PRO A 190 15.17 -23.09 -2.91
C PRO A 190 15.12 -22.73 -1.40
N PRO A 191 15.90 -21.71 -0.98
CA PRO A 191 15.88 -21.22 0.40
C PRO A 191 14.49 -20.66 0.74
N LYS A 192 14.02 -20.98 1.95
CA LYS A 192 12.71 -20.57 2.48
C LYS A 192 12.83 -19.44 3.48
N THR A 193 14.01 -19.28 4.10
CA THR A 193 14.30 -18.21 5.06
C THR A 193 15.46 -17.33 4.60
N ARG A 194 15.55 -16.12 5.16
CA ARG A 194 16.69 -15.22 4.93
C ARG A 194 18.01 -15.85 5.40
N GLU A 195 17.99 -16.62 6.48
CA GLU A 195 19.16 -17.34 6.98
C GLU A 195 19.64 -18.40 5.97
N GLU A 196 18.73 -19.17 5.38
CA GLU A 196 19.05 -20.14 4.32
C GLU A 196 19.57 -19.43 3.05
N LEU A 197 18.97 -18.28 2.69
CA LEU A 197 19.43 -17.47 1.55
C LEU A 197 20.86 -16.95 1.77
N ILE A 198 21.20 -16.52 2.99
CA ILE A 198 22.55 -16.08 3.34
C ILE A 198 23.55 -17.24 3.25
N GLU A 199 23.18 -18.44 3.71
CA GLU A 199 24.05 -19.61 3.59
C GLU A 199 24.28 -19.99 2.12
N TRP A 200 23.22 -19.97 1.30
CA TRP A 200 23.35 -20.17 -0.15
C TRP A 200 24.23 -19.11 -0.79
N ALA A 201 24.06 -17.84 -0.41
CA ALA A 201 24.88 -16.74 -0.90
C ALA A 201 26.37 -16.96 -0.59
N ARG A 202 26.71 -17.42 0.63
CA ARG A 202 28.09 -17.76 1.01
C ARG A 202 28.66 -18.89 0.17
N GLN A 203 27.89 -19.96 -0.03
CA GLN A 203 28.32 -21.11 -0.83
C GLN A 203 28.52 -20.72 -2.30
N ILE A 204 27.61 -19.93 -2.87
CA ILE A 204 27.73 -19.39 -4.23
C ILE A 204 28.96 -18.53 -4.35
N HIS A 205 29.20 -17.62 -3.41
CA HIS A 205 30.36 -16.76 -3.43
C HIS A 205 31.67 -17.57 -3.41
N LYS A 206 31.76 -18.55 -2.51
CA LYS A 206 32.92 -19.44 -2.40
C LYS A 206 33.21 -20.24 -3.68
N GLN A 207 32.17 -20.73 -4.37
CA GLN A 207 32.33 -21.64 -5.51
C GLN A 207 32.42 -20.93 -6.87
N THR A 208 31.85 -19.73 -6.96
CA THR A 208 31.66 -19.05 -8.25
C THR A 208 32.32 -17.69 -8.33
N GLY A 209 32.59 -17.05 -7.18
CA GLY A 209 33.03 -15.66 -7.08
C GLY A 209 31.89 -14.64 -7.24
N ALA A 210 30.68 -15.05 -7.65
CA ALA A 210 29.51 -14.17 -7.71
C ALA A 210 28.98 -13.91 -6.29
N ALA A 211 28.42 -12.74 -6.03
CA ALA A 211 27.69 -12.49 -4.80
C ALA A 211 26.35 -13.26 -4.81
N GLY A 212 25.73 -13.43 -3.65
CA GLY A 212 24.36 -13.91 -3.57
C GLY A 212 23.39 -12.90 -4.18
N TYR A 213 23.39 -11.68 -3.66
CA TYR A 213 22.46 -10.61 -4.06
C TYR A 213 23.03 -9.23 -3.76
N ALA A 214 22.35 -8.19 -4.26
CA ALA A 214 22.55 -6.80 -3.85
C ALA A 214 21.40 -6.38 -2.93
N GLN A 215 21.73 -5.68 -1.84
CA GLN A 215 20.76 -5.33 -0.81
C GLN A 215 20.35 -3.87 -0.91
N GLN A 216 19.05 -3.60 -0.99
CA GLN A 216 18.54 -2.23 -0.80
C GLN A 216 18.55 -1.85 0.68
N LEU A 217 18.96 -0.62 0.98
CA LEU A 217 19.14 -0.13 2.35
C LEU A 217 17.91 0.66 2.83
N VAL A 218 16.79 -0.05 2.99
CA VAL A 218 15.49 0.55 3.34
C VAL A 218 15.07 0.24 4.78
N SER A 219 14.25 1.11 5.38
CA SER A 219 13.72 0.94 6.74
C SER A 219 12.96 -0.36 6.95
N LYS A 220 12.28 -0.87 5.90
CA LYS A 220 11.49 -2.11 5.95
C LYS A 220 12.33 -3.38 6.24
N LEU A 221 13.66 -3.29 6.27
CA LEU A 221 14.52 -4.38 6.72
C LEU A 221 14.29 -4.76 8.19
N PHE A 222 14.00 -3.78 9.05
CA PHE A 222 13.69 -4.05 10.46
C PHE A 222 12.43 -4.91 10.64
N PRO A 223 11.25 -4.51 10.13
CA PRO A 223 10.03 -5.29 10.34
C PRO A 223 10.06 -6.66 9.65
N ILE A 224 10.80 -6.84 8.54
CA ILE A 224 11.02 -8.18 7.96
C ILE A 224 11.69 -9.12 8.98
N ASP A 225 12.64 -8.61 9.76
CA ASP A 225 13.38 -9.37 10.77
C ASP A 225 12.75 -9.25 12.18
N GLY A 226 11.49 -8.79 12.27
CA GLY A 226 10.72 -8.74 13.51
C GLY A 226 11.09 -7.59 14.45
N ILE A 227 11.82 -6.59 13.95
CA ILE A 227 12.20 -5.40 14.71
C ILE A 227 11.21 -4.28 14.39
N SER A 228 10.49 -3.82 15.41
CA SER A 228 9.53 -2.72 15.26
C SER A 228 10.25 -1.39 15.07
N ILE A 229 9.82 -0.59 14.10
CA ILE A 229 10.36 0.77 13.89
C ILE A 229 9.93 1.69 15.04
N LEU A 230 8.66 1.65 15.41
CA LEU A 230 8.08 2.44 16.51
C LEU A 230 7.53 1.53 17.60
N ASN A 231 7.34 2.07 18.80
CA ASN A 231 6.60 1.40 19.86
C ASN A 231 5.10 1.30 19.52
N GLU A 232 4.35 0.51 20.31
CA GLU A 232 2.95 0.18 20.02
C GLU A 232 2.04 1.42 19.89
N ASP A 233 2.26 2.45 20.72
CA ASP A 233 1.48 3.70 20.69
C ASP A 233 2.02 4.72 19.66
N LYS A 234 3.08 4.36 18.93
CA LYS A 234 3.73 5.17 17.88
C LYS A 234 4.27 6.51 18.38
N THR A 235 4.58 6.63 19.66
CA THR A 235 5.11 7.86 20.28
C THR A 235 6.64 7.92 20.33
N ALA A 236 7.33 6.80 20.11
CA ALA A 236 8.79 6.71 20.13
C ALA A 236 9.32 5.64 19.17
N ALA A 237 10.57 5.80 18.75
CA ALA A 237 11.34 4.77 18.06
C ALA A 237 11.52 3.53 18.97
N ALA A 238 11.53 2.35 18.34
CA ALA A 238 11.72 1.07 19.03
C ALA A 238 12.78 0.16 18.38
N PHE A 239 13.39 0.59 17.27
CA PHE A 239 14.31 -0.25 16.50
C PHE A 239 15.73 -0.32 17.08
N ASN A 240 16.11 0.58 18.00
CA ASN A 240 17.47 0.64 18.55
C ASN A 240 17.67 -0.44 19.62
N THR A 241 17.75 -1.70 19.19
CA THR A 241 17.86 -2.87 20.07
C THR A 241 19.11 -3.70 19.76
N PRO A 242 19.56 -4.58 20.68
CA PRO A 242 20.65 -5.52 20.41
C PRO A 242 20.40 -6.41 19.17
N GLU A 243 19.14 -6.75 18.89
CA GLU A 243 18.76 -7.53 17.71
C GLU A 243 19.01 -6.75 16.42
N ALA A 244 18.71 -5.44 16.41
CA ALA A 244 19.02 -4.57 15.29
C ALA A 244 20.53 -4.41 15.09
N GLU A 245 21.30 -4.24 16.17
CA GLU A 245 22.76 -4.18 16.11
C GLU A 245 23.35 -5.47 15.51
N ALA A 246 22.87 -6.63 15.94
CA ALA A 246 23.32 -7.93 15.43
C ALA A 246 22.97 -8.13 13.94
N MET A 247 21.74 -7.77 13.55
CA MET A 247 21.27 -7.84 12.16
C MET A 247 22.14 -6.96 11.24
N ILE A 248 22.40 -5.72 11.67
CA ILE A 248 23.24 -4.76 10.95
C ILE A 248 24.70 -5.23 10.88
N SER A 249 25.24 -5.78 11.97
CA SER A 249 26.61 -6.31 12.01
C SER A 249 26.76 -7.47 11.02
N GLN A 250 25.80 -8.39 10.96
CA GLN A 250 25.82 -9.50 10.01
C GLN A 250 25.80 -8.98 8.57
N MET A 251 24.94 -8.01 8.24
CA MET A 251 24.90 -7.41 6.90
C MET A 251 26.23 -6.77 6.53
N ARG A 252 26.85 -6.05 7.47
CA ARG A 252 28.17 -5.43 7.27
C ARG A 252 29.23 -6.48 6.95
N ASP A 253 29.23 -7.59 7.68
CA ASP A 253 30.21 -8.66 7.47
C ASP A 253 29.99 -9.35 6.11
N LEU A 254 28.75 -9.64 5.74
CA LEU A 254 28.42 -10.19 4.42
C LEU A 254 28.86 -9.26 3.27
N MET A 255 28.72 -7.95 3.44
CA MET A 255 29.20 -6.96 2.46
C MET A 255 30.73 -6.86 2.39
N LYS A 256 31.42 -6.97 3.54
CA LYS A 256 32.89 -7.02 3.59
C LYS A 256 33.45 -8.30 2.96
N GLU A 257 32.76 -9.42 3.16
CA GLU A 257 33.10 -10.73 2.59
C GLU A 257 32.82 -10.81 1.09
N GLY A 258 32.05 -9.87 0.51
CA GLY A 258 31.64 -9.92 -0.90
C GLY A 258 30.48 -10.89 -1.18
N VAL A 259 29.89 -11.48 -0.14
CA VAL A 259 28.73 -12.37 -0.22
C VAL A 259 27.47 -11.59 -0.62
N VAL A 260 27.37 -10.34 -0.18
CA VAL A 260 26.37 -9.36 -0.62
C VAL A 260 27.13 -8.18 -1.24
N LEU A 261 26.63 -7.62 -2.34
CA LEU A 261 27.30 -6.49 -2.97
C LEU A 261 27.30 -5.25 -2.05
N LYS A 262 28.45 -4.59 -1.95
CA LYS A 262 28.66 -3.41 -1.09
C LYS A 262 28.16 -2.13 -1.77
N GLU A 263 26.86 -2.03 -1.97
CA GLU A 263 26.20 -0.82 -2.46
C GLU A 263 24.70 -0.86 -2.17
N ASP A 264 24.09 0.33 -2.18
CA ASP A 264 22.65 0.45 -2.29
C ASP A 264 22.25 0.37 -3.77
N ALA A 265 21.78 -0.81 -4.19
CA ALA A 265 21.49 -1.08 -5.59
C ALA A 265 20.07 -0.61 -5.95
N ASP A 266 20.00 0.48 -6.72
CA ASP A 266 18.77 0.86 -7.40
C ASP A 266 18.35 -0.21 -8.42
N PHE A 267 17.11 -0.10 -8.93
CA PHE A 267 16.55 -1.09 -9.83
C PHE A 267 17.38 -1.30 -11.11
N LYS A 268 18.00 -0.24 -11.65
CA LYS A 268 18.83 -0.34 -12.85
C LYS A 268 20.10 -1.14 -12.57
N LYS A 269 20.74 -0.87 -11.43
CA LYS A 269 21.91 -1.62 -10.97
C LYS A 269 21.58 -3.08 -10.68
N GLN A 270 20.44 -3.34 -10.05
CA GLN A 270 19.93 -4.70 -9.83
C GLN A 270 19.82 -5.51 -11.13
N ILE A 271 19.21 -4.92 -12.17
CA ILE A 271 19.15 -5.51 -13.52
C ILE A 271 20.56 -5.77 -14.06
N GLN A 272 21.46 -4.79 -13.94
CA GLN A 272 22.85 -4.92 -14.40
C GLN A 272 23.58 -6.07 -13.69
N TYR A 273 23.46 -6.20 -12.36
CA TYR A 273 24.15 -7.24 -11.60
C TYR A 273 23.66 -8.62 -11.95
N PHE A 274 22.35 -8.79 -12.05
CA PHE A 274 21.78 -10.09 -12.38
C PHE A 274 22.08 -10.47 -13.85
N SER A 275 21.88 -9.53 -14.79
CA SER A 275 22.20 -9.72 -16.23
C SER A 275 23.68 -10.02 -16.45
N GLY A 276 24.56 -9.38 -15.67
CA GLY A 276 26.00 -9.62 -15.69
C GLY A 276 26.45 -10.85 -14.90
N GLN A 277 25.52 -11.61 -14.30
CA GLN A 277 25.80 -12.77 -13.44
C GLN A 277 26.75 -12.44 -12.27
N GLN A 278 26.73 -11.18 -11.80
CA GLN A 278 27.47 -10.74 -10.62
C GLN A 278 26.77 -11.13 -9.32
N VAL A 279 25.45 -11.33 -9.40
CA VAL A 279 24.63 -11.89 -8.32
C VAL A 279 23.89 -13.13 -8.82
N ALA A 280 23.64 -14.08 -7.91
CA ALA A 280 22.84 -15.27 -8.22
C ALA A 280 21.34 -15.09 -7.95
N PHE A 281 20.97 -14.13 -7.12
CA PHE A 281 19.60 -13.86 -6.72
C PHE A 281 19.21 -12.40 -6.93
N GLN A 282 17.95 -12.20 -7.30
CA GLN A 282 17.33 -10.88 -7.36
C GLN A 282 15.92 -10.95 -6.75
N LEU A 283 15.66 -10.11 -5.76
CA LEU A 283 14.33 -9.90 -5.20
C LEU A 283 13.63 -8.85 -6.07
N SER A 284 12.55 -9.21 -6.76
CA SER A 284 11.84 -8.23 -7.59
C SER A 284 10.44 -8.68 -7.99
N GLY A 285 9.69 -7.76 -8.61
CA GLY A 285 8.40 -8.03 -9.23
C GLY A 285 8.50 -8.40 -10.72
N PRO A 286 7.35 -8.69 -11.37
CA PRO A 286 7.28 -9.16 -12.76
C PRO A 286 7.97 -8.27 -13.79
N THR A 287 8.01 -6.95 -13.56
CA THR A 287 8.67 -5.98 -14.45
C THR A 287 10.14 -6.31 -14.70
N PHE A 288 10.83 -6.91 -13.73
CA PHE A 288 12.22 -7.36 -13.86
C PHE A 288 12.43 -8.33 -15.03
N ILE A 289 11.47 -9.21 -15.26
CA ILE A 289 11.52 -10.27 -16.29
C ILE A 289 11.67 -9.65 -17.68
N ASN A 290 10.91 -8.59 -17.97
CA ASN A 290 10.94 -7.90 -19.26
C ASN A 290 12.32 -7.30 -19.56
N PHE A 291 12.99 -6.77 -18.54
CA PHE A 291 14.32 -6.20 -18.68
C PHE A 291 15.35 -7.29 -18.99
N ILE A 292 15.42 -8.35 -18.18
CA ILE A 292 16.41 -9.41 -18.40
C ILE A 292 16.18 -10.17 -19.71
N LYS A 293 14.91 -10.37 -20.11
CA LYS A 293 14.55 -10.99 -21.41
C LYS A 293 15.15 -10.24 -22.59
N THR A 294 15.20 -8.90 -22.48
CA THR A 294 15.74 -8.02 -23.52
C THR A 294 17.25 -7.84 -23.41
N SER A 295 17.76 -7.56 -22.21
CA SER A 295 19.17 -7.22 -22.00
C SER A 295 20.11 -8.42 -21.89
N ALA A 296 19.61 -9.58 -21.48
CA ALA A 296 20.39 -10.79 -21.25
C ALA A 296 19.56 -12.07 -21.49
N PRO A 297 19.19 -12.38 -22.75
CA PRO A 297 18.29 -13.49 -23.07
C PRO A 297 18.81 -14.86 -22.59
N ASP A 298 20.12 -15.07 -22.58
CA ASP A 298 20.73 -16.29 -22.06
C ASP A 298 20.55 -16.41 -20.53
N VAL A 299 20.60 -15.29 -19.80
CA VAL A 299 20.34 -15.28 -18.35
C VAL A 299 18.86 -15.49 -18.09
N TYR A 300 17.98 -14.84 -18.85
CA TYR A 300 16.53 -15.08 -18.80
C TYR A 300 16.21 -16.57 -18.97
N ALA A 301 16.79 -17.24 -19.98
CA ALA A 301 16.58 -18.66 -20.23
C ALA A 301 17.08 -19.59 -19.10
N ASN A 302 17.97 -19.11 -18.23
CA ASN A 302 18.50 -19.84 -17.07
C ASN A 302 17.94 -19.33 -15.72
N THR A 303 16.92 -18.47 -15.75
CA THR A 303 16.31 -17.91 -14.55
C THR A 303 15.06 -18.69 -14.18
N ILE A 304 14.86 -18.92 -12.88
CA ILE A 304 13.59 -19.38 -12.31
C ILE A 304 13.08 -18.36 -11.30
N ALA A 305 11.77 -18.34 -11.10
CA ALA A 305 11.15 -17.63 -10.00
C ALA A 305 10.81 -18.61 -8.88
N VAL A 306 11.17 -18.28 -7.64
CA VAL A 306 10.81 -19.04 -6.45
C VAL A 306 10.23 -18.12 -5.39
N GLN A 307 9.54 -18.70 -4.40
CA GLN A 307 8.93 -17.89 -3.34
C GLN A 307 10.00 -17.05 -2.65
N LEU A 308 9.66 -15.80 -2.34
CA LEU A 308 10.58 -14.95 -1.60
C LEU A 308 10.82 -15.55 -0.20
N PRO A 309 12.08 -15.72 0.23
CA PRO A 309 12.39 -16.20 1.57
C PRO A 309 11.88 -15.24 2.64
N THR A 310 11.28 -15.76 3.69
CA THR A 310 10.78 -14.94 4.80
C THR A 310 11.90 -14.57 5.77
N GLY A 311 11.81 -13.38 6.38
CA GLY A 311 12.61 -13.05 7.55
C GLY A 311 12.01 -13.61 8.84
N LYS A 312 12.55 -13.17 9.98
CA LYS A 312 12.14 -13.65 11.31
C LYS A 312 10.69 -13.33 11.65
N ALA A 313 10.11 -12.29 11.06
CA ALA A 313 8.68 -11.99 11.22
C ALA A 313 7.76 -12.93 10.42
N ASN A 314 8.32 -13.88 9.64
CA ASN A 314 7.56 -14.82 8.81
C ASN A 314 6.55 -14.14 7.87
N LEU A 315 6.91 -12.96 7.36
CA LEU A 315 6.10 -12.17 6.42
C LEU A 315 6.85 -11.93 5.10
N ARG A 316 6.10 -11.56 4.07
CA ARG A 316 6.58 -11.03 2.80
C ARG A 316 6.00 -9.64 2.60
N LEU A 317 6.85 -8.68 2.31
CA LEU A 317 6.37 -7.33 2.05
C LEU A 317 5.53 -7.32 0.78
N SER A 318 4.47 -6.56 0.85
CA SER A 318 3.55 -6.32 -0.25
C SER A 318 3.31 -4.82 -0.38
N ASN A 319 2.81 -4.40 -1.53
CA ASN A 319 2.32 -3.04 -1.73
C ASN A 319 0.91 -3.16 -2.29
N SER A 320 -0.05 -2.54 -1.63
CA SER A 320 -1.46 -2.62 -1.96
C SER A 320 -2.02 -1.26 -2.36
N MET A 321 -3.04 -1.34 -3.19
CA MET A 321 -3.92 -0.24 -3.50
C MET A 321 -5.28 -0.60 -2.93
N ASP A 322 -5.90 0.37 -2.28
CA ASP A 322 -7.12 0.18 -1.53
C ASP A 322 -8.18 1.17 -2.02
N LEU A 323 -9.43 0.92 -1.64
CA LEU A 323 -10.51 1.88 -1.73
C LEU A 323 -10.86 2.43 -0.35
N VAL A 324 -11.00 3.74 -0.26
CA VAL A 324 -11.43 4.44 0.94
C VAL A 324 -12.74 5.18 0.69
N VAL A 325 -13.51 5.37 1.75
CA VAL A 325 -14.68 6.25 1.78
C VAL A 325 -14.36 7.45 2.66
N PRO A 326 -14.26 8.67 2.12
CA PRO A 326 -14.04 9.86 2.94
C PRO A 326 -15.18 10.06 3.96
N GLN A 327 -14.83 10.49 5.17
CA GLN A 327 -15.79 10.74 6.27
C GLN A 327 -16.86 11.79 5.90
N LYS A 328 -16.59 12.63 4.89
CA LYS A 328 -17.49 13.68 4.38
C LYS A 328 -18.24 13.28 3.10
N SER A 329 -18.22 12.01 2.70
CA SER A 329 -19.12 11.51 1.64
C SER A 329 -20.57 11.85 2.00
N LYS A 330 -21.36 12.22 1.01
CA LYS A 330 -22.79 12.50 1.19
C LYS A 330 -23.64 11.24 1.14
N ASN A 331 -23.08 10.15 0.62
CA ASN A 331 -23.75 8.88 0.36
C ASN A 331 -22.95 7.71 0.97
N PRO A 332 -22.67 7.73 2.29
CA PRO A 332 -21.69 6.81 2.89
C PRO A 332 -22.08 5.34 2.74
N GLU A 333 -23.37 4.98 2.83
CA GLU A 333 -23.82 3.59 2.69
C GLU A 333 -23.58 3.07 1.26
N GLN A 334 -24.03 3.82 0.25
CA GLN A 334 -23.84 3.48 -1.16
C GLN A 334 -22.36 3.53 -1.56
N ALA A 335 -21.57 4.44 -0.99
CA ALA A 335 -20.13 4.52 -1.23
C ALA A 335 -19.40 3.27 -0.70
N VAL A 336 -19.76 2.79 0.49
CA VAL A 336 -19.19 1.56 1.04
C VAL A 336 -19.63 0.33 0.25
N GLU A 337 -20.90 0.24 -0.14
CA GLU A 337 -21.40 -0.82 -1.01
C GLU A 337 -20.68 -0.85 -2.35
N PHE A 338 -20.51 0.31 -3.00
CA PHE A 338 -19.77 0.41 -4.25
C PHE A 338 -18.29 0.03 -4.08
N ALA A 339 -17.64 0.49 -3.01
CA ALA A 339 -16.26 0.10 -2.72
C ALA A 339 -16.13 -1.42 -2.53
N ALA A 340 -17.04 -2.04 -1.78
CA ALA A 340 -17.09 -3.49 -1.58
C ALA A 340 -17.39 -4.25 -2.88
N PHE A 341 -18.24 -3.70 -3.74
CA PHE A 341 -18.48 -4.25 -5.08
C PHE A 341 -17.20 -4.24 -5.91
N VAL A 342 -16.49 -3.10 -6.00
CA VAL A 342 -15.23 -3.02 -6.77
C VAL A 342 -14.17 -3.97 -6.23
N THR A 343 -14.10 -4.15 -4.90
CA THR A 343 -13.12 -5.05 -4.25
C THR A 343 -13.65 -6.47 -4.01
N ASN A 344 -14.76 -6.89 -4.62
CA ASN A 344 -15.19 -8.28 -4.51
C ASN A 344 -14.30 -9.23 -5.35
N ALA A 345 -14.46 -10.53 -5.14
CA ALA A 345 -13.60 -11.53 -5.78
C ALA A 345 -13.67 -11.52 -7.33
N ASP A 346 -14.86 -11.36 -7.90
CA ASP A 346 -15.06 -11.41 -9.34
C ASP A 346 -14.44 -10.19 -10.05
N ASN A 347 -14.69 -9.00 -9.50
CA ASN A 347 -14.19 -7.75 -10.04
C ASN A 347 -12.66 -7.65 -9.87
N GLN A 348 -12.12 -8.06 -8.72
CA GLN A 348 -10.67 -8.17 -8.56
C GLN A 348 -10.02 -9.16 -9.53
N THR A 349 -10.66 -10.31 -9.80
CA THR A 349 -10.17 -11.30 -10.76
C THR A 349 -10.14 -10.70 -12.17
N ALA A 350 -11.24 -10.06 -12.59
CA ALA A 350 -11.33 -9.44 -13.90
C ALA A 350 -10.31 -8.30 -14.06
N PHE A 351 -10.14 -7.44 -13.05
CA PHE A 351 -9.15 -6.37 -13.08
C PHE A 351 -7.73 -6.92 -13.14
N SER A 352 -7.40 -7.88 -12.28
CA SER A 352 -6.05 -8.43 -12.18
C SER A 352 -5.60 -9.14 -13.47
N LYS A 353 -6.54 -9.74 -14.22
CA LYS A 353 -6.25 -10.33 -15.54
C LYS A 353 -5.83 -9.28 -16.59
N VAL A 354 -6.42 -8.08 -16.54
CA VAL A 354 -6.10 -7.01 -17.51
C VAL A 354 -4.93 -6.13 -17.04
N ALA A 355 -4.79 -5.92 -15.73
CA ALA A 355 -3.75 -5.08 -15.13
C ALA A 355 -2.46 -5.83 -14.78
N ASN A 356 -2.49 -7.17 -14.81
CA ASN A 356 -1.38 -8.04 -14.39
C ASN A 356 -0.93 -7.76 -12.94
N THR A 357 -1.90 -7.50 -12.06
CA THR A 357 -1.74 -7.37 -10.61
C THR A 357 -2.13 -8.68 -9.92
N LEU A 358 -1.95 -8.75 -8.59
CA LEU A 358 -2.54 -9.81 -7.78
C LEU A 358 -3.80 -9.30 -7.07
N PRO A 359 -4.84 -10.14 -6.93
CA PRO A 359 -5.99 -9.80 -6.12
C PRO A 359 -5.64 -9.89 -4.62
N SER A 360 -6.27 -9.06 -3.81
CA SER A 360 -6.26 -9.15 -2.34
C SER A 360 -7.25 -10.18 -1.79
N SER A 361 -8.18 -10.68 -2.62
CA SER A 361 -9.18 -11.70 -2.25
C SER A 361 -8.65 -13.14 -2.37
N LYS A 362 -8.94 -13.97 -1.36
CA LYS A 362 -8.61 -15.40 -1.30
C LYS A 362 -9.36 -16.22 -2.35
N ALA A 363 -10.57 -15.80 -2.74
CA ALA A 363 -11.36 -16.52 -3.73
C ALA A 363 -10.81 -16.27 -5.14
N SER A 364 -10.45 -15.03 -5.47
CA SER A 364 -9.88 -14.65 -6.77
C SER A 364 -8.62 -15.44 -7.12
N ILE A 365 -7.76 -15.72 -6.14
CA ILE A 365 -6.48 -16.40 -6.38
C ILE A 365 -6.63 -17.85 -6.86
N GLN A 366 -7.83 -18.44 -6.71
CA GLN A 366 -8.11 -19.80 -7.18
C GLN A 366 -8.35 -19.87 -8.69
N ASP A 367 -8.53 -18.73 -9.36
CA ASP A 367 -8.69 -18.70 -10.82
C ASP A 367 -7.46 -19.30 -11.52
N PRO A 368 -7.63 -20.11 -12.59
CA PRO A 368 -6.53 -20.70 -13.35
C PRO A 368 -5.47 -19.70 -13.81
N PHE A 369 -5.86 -18.44 -14.04
CA PHE A 369 -4.91 -17.38 -14.36
C PHE A 369 -3.81 -17.22 -13.30
N PHE A 370 -4.06 -17.49 -12.02
CA PHE A 370 -3.05 -17.35 -10.96
C PHE A 370 -2.39 -18.67 -10.55
N THR A 371 -2.92 -19.80 -10.98
CA THR A 371 -2.50 -21.14 -10.51
C THR A 371 -1.83 -21.97 -11.60
N GLU A 372 -2.12 -21.69 -12.87
CA GLU A 372 -1.53 -22.39 -14.00
C GLU A 372 -0.38 -21.61 -14.64
N SER A 373 0.65 -22.35 -15.06
CA SER A 373 1.78 -21.83 -15.80
C SER A 373 1.86 -22.50 -17.18
N ASP A 374 2.15 -21.71 -18.21
CA ASP A 374 2.45 -22.19 -19.56
C ASP A 374 3.94 -22.55 -19.74
N GLY A 375 4.71 -22.55 -18.65
CA GLY A 375 6.15 -22.82 -18.64
C GLY A 375 7.02 -21.60 -18.97
N THR A 376 6.43 -20.42 -19.17
CA THR A 376 7.19 -19.17 -19.24
C THR A 376 7.59 -18.68 -17.86
N LEU A 377 8.73 -17.99 -17.75
CA LEU A 377 9.19 -17.39 -16.50
C LEU A 377 8.16 -16.38 -15.95
N GLU A 378 7.47 -15.65 -16.84
CA GLU A 378 6.41 -14.72 -16.51
C GLU A 378 5.23 -15.42 -15.82
N ALA A 379 4.76 -16.54 -16.37
CA ALA A 379 3.68 -17.30 -15.77
C ALA A 379 4.09 -17.99 -14.46
N GLU A 380 5.30 -18.55 -14.40
CA GLU A 380 5.86 -19.13 -13.16
C GLU A 380 6.00 -18.09 -12.06
N ALA A 381 6.54 -16.90 -12.36
CA ALA A 381 6.69 -15.82 -11.40
C ALA A 381 5.35 -15.35 -10.86
N LYS A 382 4.33 -15.24 -11.72
CA LYS A 382 2.95 -14.95 -11.29
C LYS A 382 2.42 -16.01 -10.33
N VAL A 383 2.51 -17.30 -10.69
CA VAL A 383 2.03 -18.40 -9.82
C VAL A 383 2.73 -18.37 -8.46
N VAL A 384 4.05 -18.18 -8.44
CA VAL A 384 4.84 -18.09 -7.21
C VAL A 384 4.50 -16.86 -6.37
N SER A 385 4.28 -15.71 -7.02
CA SER A 385 3.86 -14.47 -6.39
C SER A 385 2.47 -14.61 -5.77
N SER A 386 1.54 -15.26 -6.46
CA SER A 386 0.20 -15.61 -5.98
C SER A 386 0.24 -16.50 -4.74
N GLN A 387 1.08 -17.53 -4.73
CA GLN A 387 1.28 -18.39 -3.56
C GLN A 387 1.87 -17.66 -2.36
N SER A 388 2.53 -16.52 -2.57
CA SER A 388 3.19 -15.74 -1.53
C SER A 388 2.24 -14.84 -0.75
N LEU A 389 0.98 -14.72 -1.18
CA LEU A 389 -0.05 -13.87 -0.56
C LEU A 389 -0.47 -14.36 0.84
N ASP A 390 -0.24 -15.64 1.16
CA ASP A 390 -0.52 -16.22 2.48
C ASP A 390 0.22 -15.51 3.63
N LYS A 391 1.40 -14.95 3.32
CA LYS A 391 2.27 -14.21 4.25
C LYS A 391 2.45 -12.76 3.84
N ALA A 392 1.67 -12.26 2.88
CA ALA A 392 1.82 -10.91 2.37
C ALA A 392 1.30 -9.88 3.38
N THR A 393 2.12 -8.88 3.66
CA THR A 393 1.78 -7.76 4.54
C THR A 393 2.22 -6.46 3.89
N ASP A 394 1.31 -5.50 3.75
CA ASP A 394 1.69 -4.13 3.41
C ASP A 394 2.14 -3.40 4.67
N TYR A 395 3.47 -3.33 4.85
CA TYR A 395 4.05 -2.67 6.01
C TYR A 395 4.15 -1.16 5.79
N MET A 396 3.62 -0.43 6.78
CA MET A 396 3.77 1.02 6.93
C MET A 396 4.14 1.39 8.36
N VAL A 397 4.81 2.54 8.53
CA VAL A 397 5.12 3.09 9.86
C VAL A 397 3.83 3.57 10.56
N GLY A 398 2.85 4.03 9.78
CA GLY A 398 1.52 4.37 10.26
C GLY A 398 1.46 5.66 11.09
N VAL A 399 2.29 6.66 10.75
CA VAL A 399 2.26 8.03 11.30
C VAL A 399 2.39 9.06 10.16
N PRO A 400 1.95 10.32 10.34
CA PRO A 400 1.99 11.33 9.28
C PRO A 400 3.39 11.59 8.68
N ASN A 401 4.44 11.52 9.51
CA ASN A 401 5.82 11.78 9.09
C ASN A 401 6.60 10.50 8.73
N ALA A 402 5.90 9.43 8.32
CA ALA A 402 6.49 8.12 8.02
C ALA A 402 7.62 8.19 6.98
N SER A 403 7.48 9.03 5.94
CA SER A 403 8.52 9.22 4.91
C SER A 403 9.84 9.74 5.48
N ASP A 404 9.77 10.69 6.41
CA ASP A 404 10.97 11.25 7.06
C ASP A 404 11.63 10.22 7.98
N ILE A 405 10.82 9.41 8.69
CA ILE A 405 11.31 8.30 9.52
C ILE A 405 12.03 7.25 8.66
N ASN A 406 11.39 6.83 7.56
CA ASN A 406 11.97 5.87 6.61
C ASN A 406 13.30 6.38 6.05
N SER A 407 13.36 7.67 5.71
CA SER A 407 14.56 8.32 5.19
C SER A 407 15.69 8.45 6.22
N ALA A 408 15.36 8.72 7.49
CA ALA A 408 16.34 8.75 8.57
C ALA A 408 16.98 7.38 8.79
N ILE A 409 16.17 6.32 8.81
CA ILE A 409 16.66 4.94 8.98
C ILE A 409 17.49 4.48 7.78
N ALA A 410 17.03 4.74 6.55
CA ALA A 410 17.77 4.40 5.33
C ALA A 410 19.17 5.06 5.30
N ARG A 411 19.26 6.35 5.66
CA ARG A 411 20.56 7.03 5.82
C ARG A 411 21.43 6.38 6.89
N GLY A 412 20.83 5.99 8.02
CA GLY A 412 21.53 5.24 9.07
C GLY A 412 22.18 3.96 8.53
N PHE A 413 21.43 3.15 7.77
CA PHE A 413 21.99 1.97 7.10
C PHE A 413 23.13 2.33 6.15
N GLN A 414 22.98 3.37 5.32
CA GLN A 414 24.01 3.81 4.39
C GLN A 414 25.31 4.23 5.11
N GLU A 415 25.22 5.03 6.18
CA GLU A 415 26.38 5.45 6.96
C GLU A 415 27.12 4.26 7.58
N ILE A 416 26.37 3.29 8.12
CA ILE A 416 26.92 2.11 8.77
C ILE A 416 27.54 1.13 7.77
N LEU A 417 26.84 0.83 6.67
CA LEU A 417 27.15 -0.29 5.78
C LEU A 417 28.05 0.12 4.61
N LEU A 418 27.92 1.36 4.15
CA LEU A 418 28.72 1.88 3.03
C LEU A 418 29.90 2.72 3.52
N ASN A 419 29.67 3.61 4.50
CA ASN A 419 30.67 4.56 4.97
C ASN A 419 31.47 4.08 6.21
N GLY A 420 31.05 2.98 6.83
CA GLY A 420 31.78 2.35 7.94
C GLY A 420 31.63 3.05 9.28
N ALA A 421 30.55 3.82 9.48
CA ALA A 421 30.23 4.43 10.76
C ALA A 421 30.03 3.38 11.88
N ASP A 422 30.18 3.78 13.14
CA ASP A 422 29.93 2.89 14.28
C ASP A 422 28.43 2.52 14.36
N ILE A 423 28.11 1.24 14.63
CA ILE A 423 26.73 0.74 14.61
C ILE A 423 25.92 1.41 15.72
N LYS A 424 26.40 1.31 16.96
CA LYS A 424 25.66 1.77 18.14
C LYS A 424 25.49 3.28 18.12
N GLN A 425 26.57 4.01 17.86
CA GLN A 425 26.53 5.46 17.80
C GLN A 425 25.57 5.97 16.70
N THR A 426 25.54 5.30 15.55
CA THR A 426 24.65 5.70 14.45
C THR A 426 23.20 5.37 14.79
N LEU A 427 22.90 4.19 15.35
CA LEU A 427 21.54 3.86 15.79
C LEU A 427 21.03 4.84 16.86
N ASP A 428 21.86 5.21 17.84
CA ASP A 428 21.51 6.21 18.85
C ASP A 428 21.21 7.59 18.25
N ALA A 429 21.92 7.97 17.19
CA ALA A 429 21.68 9.23 16.48
C ALA A 429 20.36 9.17 15.67
N VAL A 430 20.12 8.07 14.94
CA VAL A 430 18.90 7.88 14.15
C VAL A 430 17.68 7.78 15.07
N GLU A 431 17.78 7.10 16.21
CA GLU A 431 16.69 7.03 17.20
C GLU A 431 16.29 8.42 17.69
N LYS A 432 17.26 9.26 18.05
CA LYS A 432 17.00 10.65 18.44
C LYS A 432 16.35 11.46 17.32
N GLU A 433 16.80 11.27 16.08
CA GLU A 433 16.22 11.93 14.92
C GLU A 433 14.77 11.49 14.67
N VAL A 434 14.48 10.18 14.72
CA VAL A 434 13.14 9.63 14.56
C VAL A 434 12.21 10.15 15.67
N ASN A 435 12.65 10.14 16.93
CA ASN A 435 11.87 10.72 18.04
C ASN A 435 11.57 12.21 17.83
N ARG A 436 12.52 12.98 17.30
CA ARG A 436 12.29 14.38 16.93
C ARG A 436 11.26 14.51 15.81
N ILE A 437 11.34 13.67 14.78
CA ILE A 437 10.38 13.67 13.66
C ILE A 437 8.95 13.37 14.15
N ILE A 438 8.79 12.40 15.06
CA ILE A 438 7.49 12.05 15.66
C ILE A 438 6.91 13.27 16.40
N SER A 439 7.72 13.93 17.23
CA SER A 439 7.30 15.12 18.00
C SER A 439 6.85 16.31 17.14
N GLN A 440 7.30 16.38 15.87
CA GLN A 440 6.93 17.43 14.93
C GLN A 440 5.64 17.12 14.15
N GLY A 441 5.23 15.85 14.12
CA GLY A 441 4.01 15.40 13.44
C GLY A 441 2.84 15.11 14.36
N SER A 442 3.05 15.24 15.68
CA SER A 442 2.03 15.05 16.73
C SER A 442 1.17 16.29 16.93
#